data_AF-A0AAV6C5F3-F1
#
_entry.id   AF-A0AAV6C5F3-F1
#
_cell.length_a   1.000
_cell.length_b   1.000
_cell.length_c   1.000
_cell.angle_alpha   90.00
_cell.angle_beta   90.00
_cell.angle_gamma   90.00
#
_symmetry.space_group_name_H-M   'P 1'
#
loop_
_entity.id
_entity.type
_entity.pdbx_description
1 polymer ?
#
loop_
_entity_poly.entity_id
_entity_poly.type
_entity_poly.pdbx_seq_one_letter_code
_entity_poly.pdbx_strand_id
1 'polypeptide(L)' 'MNLYEVTLHGTESIYLLASTKYRALELVGDYFADAGQPDMLPKGKFVVRQLDLNEEQILRPERCRACPLNE' A
#
# COMPACT_ATOMS: atom_id res chain seq x y z
N MET A 1 9.58 2.94 11.07
CA MET A 1 8.40 3.11 10.19
C MET A 1 8.32 1.89 9.31
N ASN A 2 7.13 1.36 9.10
CA ASN A 2 6.90 0.15 8.31
C ASN A 2 6.15 0.51 7.03
N LEU A 3 6.46 -0.16 5.93
CA LEU A 3 5.73 -0.04 4.68
C LEU A 3 4.50 -0.95 4.73
N TYR A 4 3.33 -0.40 4.41
CA TYR A 4 2.08 -1.13 4.30
C TYR A 4 1.53 -0.99 2.88
N GLU A 5 1.02 -2.10 2.37
CA GLU A 5 0.19 -2.18 1.17
C GLU A 5 -1.27 -2.34 1.62
N VAL A 6 -2.11 -1.43 1.16
CA VAL A 6 -3.56 -1.47 1.34
C VAL A 6 -4.20 -1.75 -0.01
N THR A 7 -4.67 -2.99 -0.19
CA THR A 7 -5.37 -3.39 -1.40
C THR A 7 -6.86 -3.13 -1.25
N LEU A 8 -7.42 -2.34 -2.15
CA LEU A 8 -8.84 -2.00 -2.23
C LEU A 8 -9.48 -2.78 -3.37
N HIS A 9 -10.65 -3.36 -3.10
CA HIS A 9 -11.47 -4.03 -4.11
C HIS A 9 -10.74 -5.14 -4.92
N GLY A 10 -9.57 -5.60 -4.46
CA GLY A 10 -8.72 -6.56 -5.15
C GLY A 10 -8.00 -6.01 -6.40
N THR A 11 -8.13 -4.71 -6.72
CA THR A 11 -7.62 -4.12 -7.97
C THR A 11 -6.69 -2.96 -7.75
N GLU A 12 -6.87 -2.19 -6.69
CA GLU A 12 -6.08 -0.99 -6.41
C GLU A 12 -5.20 -1.23 -5.18
N SER A 13 -3.96 -0.74 -5.19
CA SER A 13 -3.06 -0.86 -4.05
C SER A 13 -2.46 0.48 -3.70
N ILE A 14 -2.56 0.85 -2.42
CA ILE A 14 -1.98 2.05 -1.85
C ILE A 14 -0.81 1.65 -0.97
N TYR A 15 0.35 2.25 -1.21
CA TYR A 15 1.55 2.03 -0.41
C TYR A 15 1.80 3.23 0.49
N LEU A 16 1.97 2.98 1.78
CA LEU A 16 2.23 4.06 2.74
C LEU A 16 3.12 3.62 3.89
N LEU A 17 3.82 4.60 4.47
CA LEU A 17 4.64 4.42 5.66
C LEU A 17 3.84 4.76 6.91
N ALA A 18 3.76 3.80 7.85
CA ALA A 18 3.11 4.02 9.13
C ALA A 18 3.86 3.31 10.27
N SER A 19 3.62 3.73 11.51
CA SER A 19 4.17 3.06 12.69
C SER A 19 3.50 1.70 12.96
N THR A 20 2.22 1.57 12.62
CA THR A 20 1.41 0.37 12.84
C THR A 20 0.40 0.18 11.71
N LYS A 21 -0.16 -1.03 11.62
CA LYS A 21 -1.26 -1.37 10.71
C LYS A 21 -2.50 -0.49 10.91
N TYR A 22 -2.82 -0.16 12.16
CA TYR A 22 -3.95 0.71 12.49
C TYR A 22 -3.72 2.14 12.01
N ARG A 23 -2.51 2.67 12.20
CA ARG A 23 -2.15 4.00 11.71
C ARG A 23 -2.19 4.06 10.18
N ALA A 24 -1.81 2.98 9.50
CA ALA A 24 -1.93 2.89 8.05
C ALA A 24 -3.40 2.98 7.59
N LEU A 25 -4.32 2.30 8.30
CA LEU A 25 -5.74 2.36 8.01
C LEU A 25 -6.34 3.76 8.21
N GLU A 26 -5.99 4.42 9.31
CA GLU A 26 -6.40 5.81 9.57
C GLU A 26 -5.97 6.73 8.43
N LEU A 27 -4.69 6.67 8.04
CA LEU A 27 -4.14 7.53 6.99
C LEU A 27 -4.81 7.32 5.63
N VAL A 28 -5.14 6.08 5.27
CA VAL A 28 -5.87 5.79 4.03
C VAL A 28 -7.31 6.27 4.14
N GLY A 29 -7.94 6.14 5.31
CA GLY A 29 -9.28 6.66 5.56
C GLY A 29 -9.35 8.18 5.43
N ASP A 30 -8.40 8.89 6.07
CA ASP A 30 -8.28 10.34 6.00
C ASP A 30 -8.10 10.79 4.54
N TYR A 31 -7.20 10.14 3.79
CA TYR A 31 -6.99 10.43 2.37
C TYR A 31 -8.27 10.33 1.54
N PHE A 32 -9.04 9.25 1.73
CA PHE A 32 -10.29 9.07 0.99
C PHE A 32 -11.41 10.00 1.43
N ALA A 33 -11.48 10.31 2.73
CA ALA A 33 -12.43 11.29 3.24
C ALA A 33 -12.16 12.67 2.62
N ASP A 34 -10.90 13.11 2.59
CA ASP A 34 -10.49 14.38 1.98
C ASP A 34 -10.70 14.40 0.46
N ALA A 35 -10.59 13.25 -0.21
CA ALA A 35 -10.89 13.10 -1.63
C ALA A 35 -12.41 13.04 -1.95
N GLY A 36 -13.28 13.14 -0.94
CA GLY A 36 -14.74 13.07 -1.11
C GLY A 36 -15.26 11.65 -1.36
N GLN A 37 -14.50 10.62 -0.98
CA GLN A 37 -14.81 9.20 -1.17
C GLN A 37 -14.74 8.40 0.14
N PRO A 38 -15.40 8.82 1.24
CA PRO A 38 -15.25 8.18 2.56
C PRO A 38 -15.65 6.70 2.59
N ASP A 39 -16.48 6.25 1.64
CA ASP A 39 -16.97 4.88 1.55
C ASP A 39 -16.03 3.91 0.79
N MET A 40 -14.84 4.37 0.36
CA MET A 40 -13.83 3.55 -0.34
C MET A 40 -13.12 2.53 0.55
N LEU A 41 -13.28 2.61 1.87
CA LEU A 41 -12.84 1.58 2.83
C LEU A 41 -14.01 0.80 3.46
N PRO A 42 -14.86 0.13 2.68
CA PRO A 42 -15.95 -0.65 3.25
C PRO A 42 -15.38 -1.86 3.99
N LYS A 43 -15.91 -2.12 5.20
CA LYS A 43 -15.49 -3.24 6.05
C LYS A 43 -15.49 -4.56 5.25
N GLY A 44 -14.37 -5.28 5.32
CA GLY A 44 -14.21 -6.60 4.70
C GLY A 44 -13.89 -6.59 3.20
N LYS A 45 -13.73 -5.42 2.56
CA LYS A 45 -13.36 -5.31 1.13
C LYS A 45 -11.94 -4.75 0.90
N PHE A 46 -11.16 -4.58 1.96
CA PHE A 46 -9.77 -4.17 1.87
C PHE A 46 -8.87 -5.15 2.62
N VAL A 47 -7.63 -5.28 2.14
CA VAL A 47 -6.58 -6.08 2.78
C VAL A 47 -5.44 -5.15 3.11
N VAL A 48 -4.94 -5.20 4.35
CA VAL A 48 -3.74 -4.47 4.75
C VAL A 48 -2.64 -5.45 5.11
N ARG A 49 -1.55 -5.35 4.36
CA ARG A 49 -0.35 -6.19 4.47
C ARG A 49 0.84 -5.31 4.81
N GLN A 50 1.66 -5.73 5.77
CA GLN A 50 2.96 -5.13 5.99
C GLN A 50 3.92 -5.73 4.97
N LEU A 51 4.69 -4.87 4.28
CA LEU A 51 5.73 -5.31 3.37
C LEU A 51 7.06 -5.36 4.11
N ASP A 52 7.71 -6.53 4.10
CA ASP A 52 9.14 -6.62 4.39
C ASP A 52 9.89 -6.44 3.06
N LEU A 53 10.59 -5.31 2.93
CA LEU A 53 11.34 -5.00 1.73
C LEU A 53 12.43 -6.03 1.43
N ASN A 54 12.98 -6.69 2.45
CA ASN A 54 13.98 -7.73 2.25
C ASN A 54 13.35 -8.99 1.67
N GLU A 55 12.14 -9.37 2.11
CA GLU A 55 11.42 -10.51 1.54
C GLU A 55 10.87 -10.21 0.15
N GLU A 56 10.39 -8.99 -0.09
CA GLU A 56 9.94 -8.55 -1.41
C GLU A 56 11.10 -8.43 -2.42
N GLN A 57 12.32 -8.15 -1.95
CA GLN A 57 13.54 -8.19 -2.79
C GLN A 57 13.92 -9.62 -3.23
N ILE A 58 13.58 -10.65 -2.46
CA ILE A 58 13.85 -12.07 -2.81
C ILE A 58 13.10 -12.46 -4.10
N LEU A 59 12.02 -11.76 -4.47
CA LEU A 59 11.29 -12.05 -5.70
C LEU A 59 11.94 -11.51 -6.99
N ARG A 60 12.96 -10.65 -6.97
CA ARG A 60 13.61 -10.18 -8.22
C ARG A 60 15.09 -9.74 -8.11
N PRO A 61 16.06 -10.66 -7.99
CA PRO A 61 17.45 -10.35 -8.36
C PRO A 61 17.68 -10.41 -9.88
N GLU A 62 17.01 -11.31 -10.61
CA GLU A 62 17.30 -11.56 -12.03
C GLU A 62 16.37 -10.83 -13.02
N ARG A 63 15.30 -10.19 -12.53
CA ARG A 63 14.27 -9.52 -13.36
C ARG A 63 13.92 -8.11 -12.89
N CYS A 64 14.88 -7.40 -12.31
CA CYS A 64 14.82 -5.94 -12.37
C CYS A 64 14.91 -5.55 -13.85
N ARG A 65 13.77 -5.33 -14.52
CA ARG A 65 13.75 -4.38 -15.62
C ARG A 65 14.19 -3.08 -14.97
N ALA A 66 15.44 -2.71 -15.18
CA ALA A 66 15.86 -1.34 -15.03
C ALA A 66 14.91 -0.53 -15.94
N CYS A 67 13.87 0.04 -15.35
CA CYS A 67 13.24 1.18 -15.98
C CYS A 67 14.29 2.28 -15.86
N PRO A 68 14.80 2.85 -16.97
CA PRO A 68 15.59 4.05 -16.87
C PRO A 68 14.69 5.09 -16.20
N LEU A 69 15.01 5.42 -14.95
CA LEU A 69 14.53 6.62 -14.30
C LEU A 69 15.28 7.76 -14.99
N ASN A 70 14.61 8.34 -15.99
CA ASN A 70 15.00 9.49 -16.82
C ASN A 70 15.87 9.16 -18.05
N GLU A 71 15.22 9.15 -19.22
CA GLU A 71 15.71 9.83 -20.43
C GLU A 71 14.77 11.00 -20.74
#